data_AF-A0A399NCC5-F1
#
_entry.id   AF-A0A399NCC5-F1
#
_cell.length_a   1.000
_cell.length_b   1.000
_cell.length_c   1.000
_cell.angle_alpha   90.00
_cell.angle_beta   90.00
_cell.angle_gamma   90.00
#
_symmetry.space_group_name_H-M   'P 1'
#
loop_
_entity.id
_entity.type
_entity.pdbx_description
1 polymer ?
#
loop_
_entity_poly.entity_id
_entity_poly.type
_entity_poly.pdbx_seq_one_letter_code
_entity_poly.pdbx_strand_id
1 'polypeptide(L)'
;HRIALAGLREPLLAAATDAAGSVRAARATAAEQRHLLPGLEGLVGSASPLPGIPVRVISGTTAGPLTRGQRRDLVRSHRASAAAFGQGGWIPAPRSEHMVPVTDPDLVATAIHDLL
;
A
#
# COMPACT_ATOMS: atom_id res chain seq x y z
N HIS A 1 -8.04 -8.96 3.03
CA HIS A 1 -9.48 -9.01 2.67
C HIS A 1 -10.44 -9.27 3.82
N ARG A 2 -10.17 -10.22 4.73
CA ARG A 2 -11.08 -10.54 5.86
C ARG A 2 -11.47 -9.35 6.75
N ILE A 3 -10.57 -8.38 6.93
CA ILE A 3 -10.81 -7.17 7.74
C ILE A 3 -11.81 -6.22 7.05
N ALA A 4 -11.79 -6.12 5.72
CA ALA A 4 -12.63 -5.15 4.98
C ALA A 4 -14.11 -5.56 4.90
N LEU A 5 -14.42 -6.85 5.10
CA LEU A 5 -15.79 -7.38 5.04
C LEU A 5 -16.40 -7.60 6.44
N ALA A 6 -15.57 -7.52 7.49
CA ALA A 6 -16.01 -7.74 8.86
C ALA A 6 -16.99 -6.64 9.29
N GLY A 7 -18.17 -7.04 9.78
CA GLY A 7 -19.20 -6.12 10.27
C GLY A 7 -20.18 -5.60 9.21
N LEU A 8 -20.01 -5.95 7.93
CA LEU A 8 -21.01 -5.65 6.90
C LEU A 8 -22.26 -6.53 7.10
N ARG A 9 -23.43 -5.89 7.07
CA ARG A 9 -24.74 -6.56 7.14
C ARG A 9 -25.27 -6.82 5.73
N GLU A 10 -26.21 -7.75 5.60
CA GLU A 10 -26.96 -7.91 4.35
C GLU A 10 -27.77 -6.64 4.01
N PRO A 11 -27.91 -6.26 2.73
CA PRO A 11 -27.42 -6.95 1.53
C PRO A 11 -25.98 -6.58 1.11
N LEU A 12 -25.32 -5.71 1.88
CA LEU A 12 -23.99 -5.16 1.53
C LEU A 12 -22.90 -6.22 1.55
N LEU A 13 -23.00 -7.19 2.47
CA LEU A 13 -22.08 -8.32 2.53
C LEU A 13 -22.14 -9.17 1.25
N ALA A 14 -23.35 -9.54 0.79
CA ALA A 14 -23.51 -10.27 -0.46
C ALA A 14 -22.97 -9.50 -1.67
N ALA A 15 -23.27 -8.21 -1.78
CA ALA A 15 -22.77 -7.38 -2.87
C ALA A 15 -21.24 -7.27 -2.88
N ALA A 16 -20.62 -7.04 -1.71
CA ALA A 16 -19.16 -6.97 -1.59
C ALA A 16 -18.49 -8.32 -1.89
N THR A 17 -19.15 -9.43 -1.54
CA THR A 17 -18.66 -10.78 -1.83
C THR A 17 -18.74 -11.09 -3.32
N ASP A 18 -19.83 -10.78 -4.00
CA ASP A 18 -19.95 -10.98 -5.46
C ASP A 18 -18.95 -10.11 -6.24
N ALA A 19 -18.81 -8.84 -5.84
CA ALA A 19 -17.91 -7.88 -6.46
C ALA A 19 -16.43 -8.26 -6.35
N ALA A 20 -16.03 -9.03 -5.33
CA ALA A 20 -14.64 -9.40 -5.09
C ALA A 20 -14.34 -10.90 -5.29
N GLY A 21 -15.35 -11.76 -5.23
CA GLY A 21 -15.19 -13.22 -5.14
C GLY A 21 -15.68 -14.00 -6.35
N SER A 22 -16.29 -13.35 -7.34
CA SER A 22 -16.80 -14.01 -8.54
C SER A 22 -15.73 -14.20 -9.63
N VAL A 23 -15.94 -15.17 -10.53
CA VAL A 23 -15.09 -15.34 -11.74
C VAL A 23 -15.12 -14.07 -12.60
N ARG A 24 -16.27 -13.39 -12.65
CA ARG A 24 -16.42 -12.11 -13.34
C ARG A 24 -15.51 -11.05 -12.71
N ALA A 25 -15.50 -10.93 -11.39
CA ALA A 25 -14.60 -10.03 -10.67
C ALA A 25 -13.13 -10.34 -10.98
N ALA A 26 -12.73 -11.61 -10.94
CA ALA A 26 -11.37 -12.01 -11.27
C ALA A 26 -10.97 -11.64 -12.71
N ARG A 27 -11.87 -11.84 -13.69
CA ARG A 27 -11.63 -11.44 -15.09
C ARG A 27 -11.55 -9.93 -15.25
N ALA A 28 -12.37 -9.16 -14.54
CA ALA A 28 -12.31 -7.71 -14.53
C ALA A 28 -10.98 -7.21 -13.97
N THR A 29 -10.56 -7.70 -12.80
CA THR A 29 -9.25 -7.39 -12.21
C THR A 29 -8.11 -7.73 -13.17
N ALA A 30 -8.13 -8.92 -13.79
CA ALA A 30 -7.11 -9.29 -14.77
C ALA A 30 -7.09 -8.34 -15.98
N ALA A 31 -8.27 -7.87 -16.43
CA ALA A 31 -8.36 -6.91 -17.51
C ALA A 31 -7.77 -5.55 -17.15
N GLU A 32 -8.04 -5.06 -15.95
CA GLU A 32 -7.49 -3.80 -15.42
C GLU A 32 -5.97 -3.89 -15.24
N GLN A 33 -5.47 -4.99 -14.67
CA GLN A 33 -4.05 -5.20 -14.42
C GLN A 33 -3.19 -5.18 -15.69
N ARG A 34 -3.75 -5.51 -16.86
CA ARG A 34 -3.01 -5.41 -18.14
C ARG A 34 -2.57 -3.98 -18.46
N HIS A 35 -3.25 -2.97 -17.93
CA HIS A 35 -2.95 -1.56 -18.16
C HIS A 35 -2.06 -0.95 -17.08
N LEU A 36 -1.83 -1.66 -15.96
CA LEU A 36 -1.12 -1.12 -14.81
C LEU A 36 0.35 -0.79 -15.14
N LEU A 37 1.12 -1.77 -15.62
CA LEU A 37 2.54 -1.55 -15.91
C LEU A 37 2.77 -0.49 -17.00
N PRO A 38 2.09 -0.53 -18.16
CA PRO A 38 2.24 0.53 -19.16
C PRO A 38 1.85 1.92 -18.62
N GLY A 39 0.83 1.98 -17.78
CA GLY A 39 0.43 3.23 -17.12
C GLY A 39 1.51 3.75 -16.17
N LEU A 40 2.12 2.87 -15.36
CA LEU A 40 3.21 3.24 -14.46
C LEU A 40 4.46 3.67 -15.23
N GLU A 41 4.82 2.99 -16.32
CA GLU A 41 5.93 3.36 -17.18
C GLU A 41 5.74 4.78 -17.75
N GLY A 42 4.53 5.14 -18.15
CA GLY A 42 4.20 6.50 -18.60
C GLY A 42 4.35 7.58 -17.53
N LEU A 43 4.34 7.22 -16.25
CA LEU A 43 4.56 8.14 -15.12
C LEU A 43 6.03 8.22 -14.69
N VAL A 44 6.88 7.29 -15.13
CA VAL A 44 8.31 7.33 -14.81
C VAL A 44 8.92 8.55 -15.50
N GLY A 45 9.42 9.50 -14.69
CA GLY A 45 10.02 10.75 -15.17
C GLY A 45 9.06 11.95 -15.20
N SER A 46 7.76 11.77 -14.96
CA SER A 46 6.80 12.88 -14.84
C SER A 46 6.70 13.44 -13.41
N ALA A 47 7.35 12.81 -12.44
CA ALA A 47 7.33 13.26 -11.06
C ALA A 47 8.14 14.56 -10.93
N SER A 48 7.47 15.66 -10.63
CA SER A 48 8.17 16.89 -10.25
C SER A 48 8.99 16.62 -8.99
N PRO A 49 10.26 17.05 -8.95
CA PRO A 49 11.02 17.00 -7.72
C PRO A 49 10.28 17.79 -6.64
N LEU A 50 10.32 17.29 -5.41
CA LEU A 50 9.83 17.98 -4.20
C LEU A 50 11.04 18.53 -3.42
N PRO A 51 11.75 19.56 -3.95
CA PRO A 51 12.96 20.05 -3.30
C PRO A 51 12.61 20.67 -1.94
N GLY A 52 13.38 20.31 -0.92
CA GLY A 52 13.25 20.88 0.42
C GLY A 52 12.08 20.34 1.26
N ILE A 53 11.23 19.46 0.73
CA ILE A 53 10.13 18.86 1.48
C ILE A 53 10.62 17.58 2.16
N PRO A 54 10.57 17.47 3.50
CA PRO A 54 10.88 16.22 4.19
C PRO A 54 9.84 15.15 3.85
N VAL A 55 10.31 13.93 3.57
CA VAL A 55 9.44 12.80 3.18
C VAL A 55 9.63 11.66 4.17
N ARG A 56 8.52 11.04 4.60
CA ARG A 56 8.54 9.82 5.42
C ARG A 56 7.76 8.72 4.72
N VAL A 57 8.43 7.60 4.42
CA VAL A 57 7.82 6.42 3.82
C VAL A 57 7.61 5.36 4.89
N ILE A 58 6.38 5.21 5.34
CA ILE A 58 6.00 4.21 6.35
C ILE A 58 5.64 2.90 5.64
N SER A 59 6.24 1.80 6.06
CA SER A 59 6.11 0.51 5.39
C SER A 59 5.62 -0.59 6.32
N GLY A 60 4.48 -1.20 6.02
CA GLY A 60 4.12 -2.48 6.61
C GLY A 60 5.16 -3.54 6.27
N THR A 61 5.78 -4.14 7.28
CA THR A 61 6.84 -5.14 7.12
C THR A 61 6.42 -6.55 7.53
N THR A 62 5.23 -6.72 8.12
CA THR A 62 4.67 -8.04 8.39
C THR A 62 4.34 -8.76 7.08
N ALA A 63 4.56 -10.08 7.03
CA ALA A 63 4.13 -10.92 5.93
C ALA A 63 3.75 -12.32 6.41
N GLY A 64 2.77 -12.91 5.74
CA GLY A 64 2.49 -14.33 5.83
C GLY A 64 3.48 -15.16 5.01
N PRO A 65 3.48 -16.50 5.17
CA PRO A 65 4.38 -17.39 4.43
C PRO A 65 4.30 -17.21 2.91
N LEU A 66 3.09 -17.01 2.38
CA LEU A 66 2.84 -16.88 0.94
C LEU A 66 3.14 -15.48 0.39
N THR A 67 3.21 -14.45 1.25
CA THR A 67 3.42 -13.05 0.84
C THR A 67 4.84 -12.56 1.11
N ARG A 68 5.72 -13.39 1.71
CA ARG A 68 7.07 -12.98 2.13
C ARG A 68 7.95 -12.44 0.99
N GLY A 69 7.92 -13.08 -0.18
CA GLY A 69 8.69 -12.64 -1.35
C GLY A 69 8.23 -11.25 -1.82
N GLN A 70 6.92 -11.12 -2.07
CA GLN A 70 6.30 -9.85 -2.44
C GLN A 70 6.57 -8.75 -1.41
N ARG A 71 6.48 -9.07 -0.11
CA ARG A 71 6.74 -8.12 0.97
C ARG A 71 8.17 -7.60 0.94
N ARG A 72 9.15 -8.47 0.74
CA ARG A 72 10.56 -8.07 0.63
C ARG A 72 10.75 -7.09 -0.52
N ASP A 73 10.15 -7.37 -1.68
CA ASP A 73 10.31 -6.54 -2.86
C ASP A 73 9.63 -5.17 -2.69
N LEU A 74 8.45 -5.13 -2.06
CA LEU A 74 7.76 -3.89 -1.67
C LEU A 74 8.59 -3.06 -0.68
N VAL A 75 9.10 -3.68 0.39
CA VAL A 75 9.93 -2.98 1.38
C VAL A 75 11.21 -2.44 0.73
N ARG A 76 11.82 -3.19 -0.19
CA ARG A 76 12.97 -2.70 -0.96
C ARG A 76 12.61 -1.46 -1.78
N SER A 77 11.47 -1.49 -2.47
CA SER A 77 10.97 -0.35 -3.24
C SER A 77 10.73 0.87 -2.35
N HIS A 78 10.07 0.71 -1.19
CA HIS A 78 9.82 1.81 -0.26
C HIS A 78 11.10 2.45 0.29
N ARG A 79 12.12 1.63 0.60
CA ARG A 79 13.44 2.15 1.00
C ARG A 79 14.08 2.96 -0.11
N ALA A 80 14.00 2.49 -1.36
CA ALA A 80 14.51 3.22 -2.52
C ALA A 80 13.76 4.54 -2.72
N SER A 81 12.43 4.54 -2.56
CA SER A 81 11.61 5.76 -2.63
C SER A 81 12.00 6.77 -1.57
N ALA A 82 12.22 6.34 -0.32
CA ALA A 82 12.68 7.25 0.74
C ALA A 82 14.07 7.83 0.40
N ALA A 83 15.00 7.01 -0.08
CA ALA A 83 16.36 7.44 -0.43
C ALA A 83 16.40 8.39 -1.64
N ALA A 84 15.35 8.45 -2.46
CA ALA A 84 15.28 9.37 -3.60
C ALA A 84 15.07 10.85 -3.18
N PHE A 85 14.74 11.13 -1.92
CA PHE A 85 14.54 12.48 -1.40
C PHE A 85 15.67 12.87 -0.44
N GLY A 86 16.22 14.08 -0.57
CA GLY A 86 17.33 14.56 0.25
C GLY A 86 17.04 14.61 1.76
N GLN A 87 15.78 14.77 2.14
CA GLN A 87 15.30 14.70 3.53
C GLN A 87 14.34 13.51 3.75
N GLY A 88 14.51 12.46 2.95
CA GLY A 88 13.69 11.26 3.01
C GLY A 88 14.06 10.33 4.17
N GLY A 89 13.06 9.70 4.77
CA GLY A 89 13.22 8.73 5.85
C GLY A 89 12.30 7.54 5.66
N TRP A 90 12.78 6.34 5.97
CA TRP A 90 12.00 5.11 5.93
C TRP A 90 11.66 4.65 7.35
N ILE A 91 10.38 4.32 7.58
CA ILE A 91 9.87 3.90 8.89
C ILE A 91 9.22 2.51 8.77
N PRO A 92 9.70 1.49 9.50
CA PRO A 92 9.04 0.18 9.54
C PRO A 92 7.79 0.18 10.41
N ALA A 93 6.74 -0.50 9.95
CA ALA A 93 5.55 -0.86 10.72
C ALA A 93 5.51 -2.40 10.89
N PRO A 94 6.16 -2.95 11.95
CA PRO A 94 6.37 -4.40 12.11
C PRO A 94 5.12 -5.20 12.42
N ARG A 95 4.02 -4.53 12.79
CA ARG A 95 2.72 -5.15 13.06
C ARG A 95 1.75 -5.04 11.88
N SER A 96 2.13 -4.32 10.82
CA SER A 96 1.28 -4.11 9.66
C SER A 96 1.76 -4.86 8.43
N GLU A 97 0.80 -5.44 7.71
CA GLU A 97 1.02 -5.88 6.33
C GLU A 97 0.66 -4.76 5.35
N HIS A 98 -0.64 -4.46 5.18
CA HIS A 98 -1.11 -3.47 4.20
C HIS A 98 -1.68 -2.19 4.82
N MET A 99 -2.49 -2.31 5.89
CA MET A 99 -3.25 -1.19 6.44
C MET A 99 -2.56 -0.57 7.67
N VAL A 100 -1.39 0.05 7.47
CA VAL A 100 -0.62 0.70 8.54
C VAL A 100 -1.47 1.68 9.36
N PRO A 101 -2.31 2.56 8.78
CA PRO A 101 -3.12 3.48 9.57
C PRO A 101 -4.15 2.80 10.50
N VAL A 102 -4.48 1.53 10.24
CA VAL A 102 -5.43 0.76 11.05
C VAL A 102 -4.70 -0.04 12.12
N THR A 103 -3.57 -0.66 11.80
CA THR A 103 -2.83 -1.53 12.74
C THR A 103 -1.86 -0.77 13.61
N ASP A 104 -1.29 0.33 13.10
CA ASP A 104 -0.26 1.15 13.74
C ASP A 104 -0.60 2.65 13.63
N PRO A 105 -1.78 3.09 14.11
CA PRO A 105 -2.20 4.49 14.01
C PRO A 105 -1.22 5.44 14.71
N ASP A 106 -0.68 5.03 15.86
CA ASP A 106 0.28 5.84 16.63
C ASP A 106 1.58 6.09 15.85
N LEU A 107 2.03 5.10 15.08
CA LEU A 107 3.21 5.25 14.23
C LEU A 107 3.00 6.34 13.17
N VAL A 108 1.79 6.39 12.60
CA VAL A 108 1.41 7.43 11.63
C VAL A 108 1.34 8.80 12.32
N ALA A 109 0.73 8.88 13.50
CA ALA A 109 0.61 10.12 14.26
C ALA A 109 1.99 10.68 14.63
N THR A 110 2.89 9.85 15.17
CA THR A 110 4.26 10.26 15.49
C THR A 110 5.02 10.73 14.25
N ALA A 111 4.92 10.00 13.14
CA ALA A 111 5.60 10.38 11.90
C ALA A 111 5.11 11.74 11.35
N ILE A 112 3.83 12.06 11.54
CA ILE A 112 3.27 13.38 11.18
C ILE A 112 3.77 14.44 12.17
N HIS A 113 3.73 14.17 13.47
CA HIS A 113 4.19 15.10 14.50
C HIS A 113 5.66 15.48 14.30
N ASP A 114 6.53 14.52 13.94
CA ASP A 114 7.96 14.75 13.71
C ASP A 114 8.26 15.58 12.44
N LEU A 115 7.25 15.91 11.63
CA LEU A 115 7.35 16.73 10.43
C LEU A 115 6.84 18.17 10.61
N LEU A 116 6.23 18.48 11.75
CA LEU A 116 5.73 19.81 12.11
C LEU A 116 6.78 20.60 12.89
#